data_AF-A0A6I7YYF8-F1
#
_entry.id   AF-A0A6I7YYF8-F1
#
_cell.length_a   1.000
_cell.length_b   1.000
_cell.length_c   1.000
_cell.angle_alpha   90.00
_cell.angle_beta   90.00
_cell.angle_gamma   90.00
#
_symmetry.space_group_name_H-M   'P 1'
#
loop_
_entity.id
_entity.type
_entity.pdbx_description
1 polymer ?
#
loop_
_entity_poly.entity_id
_entity_poly.type
_entity_poly.pdbx_seq_one_letter_code
_entity_poly.pdbx_strand_id
1 'polypeptide(L)'
;MSAMAGFLARGADAPQPNSGRAPVALVQSVLACGGTLHGTRLLSRAGCDLARQEQFSGEDRILGTPMRWGLGYGLFDSLYGWGGWGGSLVVIDPASRMTVAYVTHQM
;
A
#
# COMPACT_ATOMS: atom_id res chain seq x y z
N MET A 1 -7.02 -24.95 5.44
CA MET A 1 -6.61 -23.98 4.41
C MET A 1 -7.49 -22.74 4.54
N SER A 2 -7.02 -21.71 5.23
CA SER A 2 -7.77 -20.44 5.36
C SER A 2 -6.85 -19.32 4.90
N ALA A 3 -6.88 -19.02 3.61
CA ALA A 3 -6.38 -17.76 3.09
C ALA A 3 -7.47 -16.71 3.40
N MET A 4 -7.16 -15.71 4.22
CA MET A 4 -8.10 -14.61 4.44
C MET A 4 -8.02 -13.67 3.23
N ALA A 5 -9.19 -13.33 2.70
CA ALA A 5 -9.41 -12.70 1.40
C ALA A 5 -8.58 -11.44 1.15
N GLY A 6 -8.07 -11.31 -0.08
CA GLY A 6 -7.52 -10.06 -0.59
C GLY A 6 -8.60 -8.97 -0.56
N PHE A 7 -8.24 -7.82 0.00
CA PHE A 7 -9.16 -6.70 0.15
C PHE A 7 -8.80 -5.57 -0.81
N LEU A 8 -9.78 -5.12 -1.57
CA LEU A 8 -9.66 -4.07 -2.58
C LEU A 8 -10.40 -2.83 -2.07
N ALA A 9 -9.66 -1.76 -1.79
CA ALA A 9 -10.24 -0.45 -1.48
C ALA A 9 -10.14 0.44 -2.72
N ARG A 10 -11.29 0.93 -3.20
CA ARG A 10 -11.37 2.07 -4.13
C ARG A 10 -11.91 3.26 -3.36
N GLY A 11 -11.38 4.46 -3.61
CA GLY A 11 -11.56 5.63 -2.74
C GLY A 11 -12.99 6.01 -2.31
N ALA A 12 -14.03 5.60 -3.04
CA ALA A 12 -15.44 5.83 -2.66
C ALA A 12 -16.07 4.67 -1.86
N ASP A 13 -15.55 3.45 -2.00
CA ASP A 13 -16.16 2.20 -1.49
C ASP A 13 -15.36 1.60 -0.31
N ALA A 14 -14.48 2.40 0.31
CA ALA A 14 -13.74 1.97 1.48
C ALA A 14 -14.71 1.68 2.65
N PRO A 15 -14.66 0.49 3.28
CA PRO A 15 -15.56 0.08 4.34
C PRO A 15 -15.28 0.83 5.65
N GLN A 16 -16.30 0.93 6.49
CA GLN A 16 -16.23 1.58 7.80
C GLN A 16 -15.12 0.98 8.69
N PRO A 17 -14.43 1.81 9.50
CA PRO A 17 -13.20 1.47 10.22
C PRO A 17 -13.35 0.39 11.30
N ASN A 18 -14.55 -0.07 11.61
CA ASN A 18 -14.88 -0.98 12.71
C ASN A 18 -15.16 -2.45 12.28
N SER A 19 -14.83 -2.83 11.05
CA SER A 19 -15.08 -4.19 10.52
C SER A 19 -13.97 -5.22 10.83
N GLY A 20 -12.93 -4.86 11.59
CA GLY A 20 -11.90 -5.77 12.11
C GLY A 20 -11.01 -6.49 11.08
N ARG A 21 -11.24 -6.30 9.78
CA ARG A 21 -10.63 -7.13 8.70
C ARG A 21 -10.12 -6.37 7.48
N ALA A 22 -10.26 -5.04 7.47
CA ALA A 22 -9.85 -4.16 6.36
C ALA A 22 -8.81 -3.05 6.69
N PRO A 23 -8.16 -2.97 7.88
CA PRO A 23 -7.47 -1.74 8.27
C PRO A 23 -6.24 -1.43 7.39
N VAL A 24 -5.50 -2.44 6.92
CA VAL A 24 -4.28 -2.20 6.13
C VAL A 24 -4.60 -1.55 4.78
N ALA A 25 -5.47 -2.16 3.96
CA ALA A 25 -5.80 -1.55 2.67
C ALA A 25 -6.60 -0.25 2.83
N LEU A 26 -7.42 -0.13 3.89
CA LEU A 26 -8.12 1.13 4.19
C LEU A 26 -7.13 2.26 4.48
N VAL A 27 -6.18 2.05 5.39
CA VAL A 27 -5.14 3.04 5.73
C VAL A 27 -4.29 3.37 4.50
N GLN A 28 -3.89 2.35 3.75
CA GLN A 28 -3.04 2.53 2.57
C GLN A 28 -3.78 3.18 1.39
N SER A 29 -5.11 3.05 1.31
CA SER A 29 -5.94 3.73 0.30
C SER A 29 -5.89 5.25 0.40
N VAL A 30 -5.51 5.80 1.56
CA VAL A 30 -5.25 7.24 1.73
C VAL A 30 -4.17 7.71 0.75
N LEU A 31 -3.11 6.93 0.57
CA LEU A 31 -2.03 7.24 -0.37
C LEU A 31 -2.49 7.09 -1.82
N ALA A 32 -3.28 6.05 -2.14
CA ALA A 32 -3.88 5.87 -3.46
C ALA A 32 -4.79 7.04 -3.85
N CYS A 33 -5.50 7.62 -2.87
CA CYS A 33 -6.45 8.71 -3.07
C CYS A 33 -5.85 10.11 -2.89
N GLY A 34 -4.53 10.24 -2.83
CA GLY A 34 -3.86 11.55 -2.73
C GLY A 34 -4.09 12.26 -1.40
N GLY A 35 -4.24 11.48 -0.33
CA GLY A 35 -4.30 11.95 1.06
C GLY A 35 -5.71 12.26 1.58
N THR A 36 -6.75 12.00 0.78
CA THR A 36 -8.15 12.20 1.19
C THR A 36 -8.96 10.93 1.02
N LEU A 37 -9.71 10.56 2.05
CA LEU A 37 -10.63 9.43 2.04
C LEU A 37 -11.95 9.86 2.68
N HIS A 38 -13.08 9.51 2.07
CA HIS A 38 -14.44 9.90 2.53
C HIS A 38 -14.57 11.39 2.89
N GLY A 39 -14.02 12.29 2.07
CA GLY A 39 -14.06 13.74 2.29
C GLY A 39 -13.14 14.27 3.39
N THR A 40 -12.46 13.40 4.13
CA THR A 40 -11.49 13.79 5.18
C THR A 40 -10.08 13.80 4.61
N ARG A 41 -9.35 14.90 4.77
CA ARG A 41 -7.93 15.00 4.40
C ARG A 41 -7.05 14.58 5.58
N LEU A 42 -6.29 13.50 5.39
CA LEU A 42 -5.34 12.96 6.36
C LEU A 42 -3.89 13.32 5.99
N LEU A 43 -3.58 13.41 4.69
CA LEU A 43 -2.27 13.81 4.18
C LEU A 43 -2.41 14.87 3.09
N SER A 44 -1.39 15.72 2.94
CA SER A 44 -1.30 16.59 1.77
C SER A 44 -0.96 15.75 0.53
N ARG A 45 -1.42 16.19 -0.64
CA ARG A 45 -1.08 15.52 -1.90
C ARG A 45 0.44 15.47 -2.12
N ALA A 46 1.13 16.56 -1.80
CA ALA A 46 2.59 16.63 -1.86
C ALA A 46 3.25 15.59 -0.94
N GLY A 47 2.72 15.37 0.27
CA GLY A 47 3.21 14.33 1.17
C GLY A 47 3.03 12.92 0.59
N CYS A 48 1.89 12.65 -0.04
CA CYS A 48 1.69 11.38 -0.74
C CYS A 48 2.64 11.20 -1.94
N ASP A 49 2.92 12.28 -2.68
CA ASP A 49 3.83 12.26 -3.82
C ASP A 49 5.29 12.01 -3.38
N LEU A 50 5.70 12.50 -2.21
CA LEU A 50 7.01 12.19 -1.63
C LEU A 50 7.17 10.70 -1.30
N ALA A 51 6.12 10.02 -0.85
CA ALA A 51 6.19 8.61 -0.48
C ALA A 51 6.65 7.71 -1.64
N ARG A 52 6.28 8.07 -2.87
CA ARG A 52 6.63 7.36 -4.11
C ARG A 52 7.84 7.95 -4.85
N GLN A 53 8.48 8.97 -4.29
CA GLN A 53 9.70 9.52 -4.85
C GLN A 53 10.85 8.56 -4.61
N GLU A 54 11.53 8.15 -5.67
CA GLU A 54 12.71 7.28 -5.59
C GLU A 54 13.79 7.90 -4.69
N GLN A 55 14.17 7.16 -3.65
CA GLN A 55 15.26 7.46 -2.73
C GLN A 55 16.50 6.62 -3.03
N PHE A 56 16.29 5.42 -3.60
CA PHE A 56 17.36 4.51 -3.96
C PHE A 56 16.95 3.62 -5.14
N SER A 57 17.92 3.29 -5.99
CA SER A 57 17.79 2.33 -7.08
C SER A 57 19.10 1.55 -7.21
N GLY A 58 19.03 0.23 -7.09
CA GLY A 58 20.20 -0.63 -7.14
C GLY A 58 19.97 -1.98 -6.47
N GLU A 59 21.05 -2.72 -6.26
CA GLU A 59 20.99 -4.01 -5.57
C GLU A 59 20.73 -3.80 -4.07
N ASP A 60 19.61 -4.32 -3.57
CA ASP A 60 19.36 -4.39 -2.14
C ASP A 60 20.21 -5.50 -1.54
N ARG A 61 21.12 -5.15 -0.64
CA ARG A 61 22.09 -6.10 -0.06
C ARG A 61 21.47 -7.12 0.89
N ILE A 62 20.28 -6.84 1.43
CA ILE A 62 19.59 -7.75 2.35
C ILE A 62 18.74 -8.73 1.55
N LEU A 63 18.04 -8.24 0.52
CA LEU A 63 17.19 -9.06 -0.34
C LEU A 63 17.97 -9.75 -1.48
N GLY A 64 19.19 -9.27 -1.81
CA GLY A 64 20.04 -9.82 -2.87
C GLY A 64 19.47 -9.63 -4.28
N THR A 65 18.61 -8.64 -4.48
CA THR A 65 17.91 -8.41 -5.75
C THR A 65 17.87 -6.92 -6.10
N PRO A 66 17.82 -6.53 -7.39
CA PRO A 66 17.59 -5.15 -7.78
C PRO A 66 16.25 -4.63 -7.26
N MET A 67 16.30 -3.52 -6.53
CA MET A 67 15.14 -2.86 -5.95
C MET A 67 15.20 -1.35 -6.19
N ARG A 68 14.02 -0.75 -6.25
CA ARG A 68 13.82 0.69 -6.20
C ARG A 68 13.03 1.01 -4.93
N TRP A 69 13.55 1.89 -4.09
CA TRP A 69 12.96 2.26 -2.82
C TRP A 69 12.47 3.70 -2.86
N GLY A 70 11.23 3.92 -2.44
CA GLY A 70 10.70 5.22 -2.03
C GLY A 70 10.87 5.42 -0.53
N LEU A 71 10.04 6.29 0.06
CA LEU A 71 10.03 6.46 1.52
C LEU A 71 9.21 5.34 2.17
N GLY A 72 9.88 4.25 2.52
CA GLY A 72 9.30 3.11 3.22
C GLY A 72 8.55 2.09 2.34
N TYR A 73 8.56 2.26 1.02
CA TYR A 73 7.90 1.37 0.06
C TYR A 73 8.85 0.95 -1.07
N GLY A 74 8.68 -0.27 -1.56
CA GLY A 74 9.25 -0.70 -2.83
C GLY A 74 8.47 -0.08 -3.98
N LEU A 75 9.17 0.36 -5.02
CA LEU A 75 8.61 0.98 -6.21
C LEU A 75 8.59 -0.05 -7.36
N PHE A 76 7.43 -0.19 -8.00
CA PHE A 76 7.17 -1.12 -9.09
C PHE A 76 6.48 -0.34 -10.23
N ASP A 77 7.28 0.34 -11.05
CA ASP A 77 6.80 1.28 -12.08
C ASP A 77 5.86 2.36 -11.52
N SER A 78 4.57 2.29 -11.83
CA SER A 78 3.55 3.21 -11.33
C SER A 78 2.94 2.80 -9.98
N LEU A 79 3.26 1.59 -9.51
CA LEU A 79 2.79 1.01 -8.27
C LEU A 79 3.86 1.12 -7.19
N TYR A 80 3.43 1.06 -5.94
CA TYR A 80 4.36 0.91 -4.82
C TYR A 80 3.69 0.12 -3.70
N GLY A 81 4.50 -0.48 -2.84
CA GLY A 81 3.98 -1.40 -1.84
C GLY A 81 5.05 -2.03 -0.97
N TRP A 82 4.62 -3.00 -0.16
CA TRP A 82 5.50 -3.75 0.72
C TRP A 82 5.03 -5.19 0.88
N GLY A 83 5.99 -6.12 0.85
CA GLY A 83 5.80 -7.53 1.16
C GLY A 83 6.27 -7.83 2.58
N GLY A 84 5.36 -8.32 3.42
CA GLY A 84 5.69 -8.81 4.76
C GLY A 84 6.23 -10.24 4.73
N TRP A 85 7.14 -10.54 5.65
CA TRP A 85 7.54 -11.92 5.93
C TRP A 85 6.31 -12.75 6.34
N GLY A 86 6.21 -13.97 5.82
CA GLY A 86 5.00 -14.81 5.94
C GLY A 86 3.99 -14.65 4.80
N GLY A 87 4.31 -13.88 3.75
CA GLY A 87 3.54 -13.83 2.51
C GLY A 87 2.41 -12.79 2.48
N SER A 88 2.35 -11.90 3.48
CA SER A 88 1.45 -10.75 3.44
C SER A 88 1.96 -9.71 2.44
N LEU A 89 1.06 -8.97 1.79
CA LEU A 89 1.41 -8.00 0.74
C LEU A 89 0.44 -6.81 0.78
N VAL A 90 0.96 -5.62 0.50
CA VAL A 90 0.14 -4.46 0.13
C VAL A 90 0.69 -3.79 -1.11
N VAL A 91 -0.19 -3.42 -2.04
CA VAL A 91 0.12 -2.71 -3.28
C VAL A 91 -0.84 -1.54 -3.46
N ILE A 92 -0.29 -0.40 -3.85
CA ILE A 92 -0.97 0.87 -3.98
C ILE A 92 -0.84 1.35 -5.42
N ASP A 93 -1.97 1.65 -6.03
CA ASP A 93 -2.10 2.21 -7.38
C ASP A 93 -2.78 3.58 -7.32
N PRO A 94 -2.03 4.68 -7.35
CA PRO A 94 -2.60 6.02 -7.38
C PRO A 94 -3.38 6.33 -8.67
N ALA A 95 -3.00 5.74 -9.81
CA ALA A 95 -3.64 6.01 -11.10
C ALA A 95 -5.08 5.48 -11.09
N SER A 96 -5.28 4.27 -10.56
CA SER A 96 -6.61 3.67 -10.40
C SER A 96 -7.30 4.05 -9.09
N ARG A 97 -6.66 4.84 -8.22
CA ARG A 97 -7.10 5.14 -6.84
C ARG A 97 -7.49 3.88 -6.08
N MET A 98 -6.61 2.88 -6.15
CA MET A 98 -6.86 1.53 -5.69
C MET A 98 -5.76 1.05 -4.76
N THR A 99 -6.14 0.25 -3.78
CA THR A 99 -5.19 -0.47 -2.92
C THR A 99 -5.65 -1.89 -2.76
N VAL A 100 -4.70 -2.82 -2.85
CA VAL A 100 -4.91 -4.25 -2.60
C VAL A 100 -4.04 -4.65 -1.44
N ALA A 101 -4.63 -5.27 -0.41
CA ALA A 101 -3.89 -5.90 0.67
C ALA A 101 -4.28 -7.37 0.81
N TYR A 102 -3.28 -8.21 1.05
CA TYR A 102 -3.41 -9.61 1.39
C TYR A 102 -2.69 -9.84 2.72
N VAL A 103 -3.40 -10.38 3.71
CA VAL A 103 -2.87 -10.59 5.06
C VAL A 103 -2.97 -12.06 5.42
N THR A 104 -1.82 -12.64 5.75
CA THR A 104 -1.69 -14.02 6.23
C THR A 104 -1.58 -14.03 7.75
N HIS A 105 -2.10 -15.08 8.38
CA HIS A 105 -1.93 -15.33 9.81
C HIS A 105 -0.87 -16.44 10.05
N GLN A 106 -0.34 -17.03 8.99
CA GLN A 106 0.61 -18.14 9.10
C GLN A 106 1.98 -17.68 8.63
N MET A 107 2.98 -17.91 9.48
CA MET A 107 4.40 -17.81 9.17
C MET A 107 5.00 -19.21 9.08
#